data_AF-A0A1B0G1A8-F1
#
_entry.id   AF-A0A1B0G1A8-F1
#
_cell.length_a   1.000
_cell.length_b   1.000
_cell.length_c   1.000
_cell.angle_alpha   90.00
_cell.angle_beta   90.00
_cell.angle_gamma   90.00
#
_symmetry.space_group_name_H-M   'P 1'
#
loop_
_entity.id
_entity.type
_entity.pdbx_description
1 polymer ?
#
loop_
_entity_poly.entity_id
_entity_poly.type
_entity_poly.pdbx_seq_one_letter_code
_entity_poly.pdbx_strand_id
1 'polypeptide(L)'
;MTFATLGKSFVSRGIVLTINYLDFEIYTEQVMNLLSKTGRLKLREGAKRVIVTGLSLAPMCSVKELVELLTLGNSIRSQHPTYINAARSRSPPSSK
;
A
#
# COMPACT_ATOMS: atom_id res chain seq x y z
N MET A 1 -4.50 4.29 9.08
CA MET A 1 -3.66 5.34 8.46
C MET A 1 -2.65 4.65 7.54
N THR A 2 -2.49 5.11 6.29
CA THR A 2 -1.55 4.52 5.30
C THR A 2 -0.23 5.29 5.34
N PHE A 3 0.91 4.62 5.29
CA PHE A 3 2.23 5.25 5.20
C PHE A 3 2.88 4.88 3.86
N ALA A 4 2.89 5.82 2.91
CA ALA A 4 3.63 5.68 1.65
C ALA A 4 4.97 6.43 1.77
N THR A 5 6.08 5.75 1.46
CA THR A 5 7.42 6.37 1.45
C THR A 5 7.95 6.39 0.01
N LEU A 6 8.30 7.59 -0.48
CA LEU A 6 8.88 7.80 -1.81
C LEU A 6 10.36 8.17 -1.68
N GLY A 7 11.27 7.34 -2.18
CA GLY A 7 12.68 7.70 -2.33
C GLY A 7 12.91 8.55 -3.57
N LYS A 8 13.61 9.70 -3.44
CA LYS A 8 13.99 10.56 -4.58
C LYS A 8 15.49 10.46 -4.85
N SER A 9 15.88 10.46 -6.12
CA SER A 9 17.27 10.61 -6.56
C SER A 9 17.34 11.44 -7.85
N PHE A 10 18.48 12.13 -8.07
CA PHE A 10 18.72 13.18 -9.07
C PHE A 10 19.57 12.68 -10.26
N VAL A 11 19.34 13.21 -11.47
CA VAL A 11 19.87 12.69 -12.76
C VAL A 11 21.19 13.35 -13.18
N SER A 12 22.16 12.54 -13.62
CA SER A 12 23.28 12.92 -14.50
C SER A 12 23.49 11.84 -15.57
N ARG A 13 24.00 12.21 -16.76
CA ARG A 13 24.02 11.39 -17.99
C ARG A 13 24.72 10.04 -17.76
N GLY A 14 24.02 8.94 -18.07
CA GLY A 14 24.49 7.56 -17.93
C GLY A 14 23.98 6.80 -16.70
N ILE A 15 23.17 7.44 -15.84
CA ILE A 15 22.64 6.83 -14.61
C ILE A 15 21.15 6.52 -14.79
N VAL A 16 20.76 5.26 -14.62
CA VAL A 16 19.35 4.85 -14.50
C VAL A 16 18.92 5.04 -13.05
N LEU A 17 17.90 5.87 -12.84
CA LEU A 17 17.30 6.06 -11.52
C LEU A 17 16.04 5.23 -11.42
N THR A 18 16.02 4.34 -10.43
CA THR A 18 14.84 3.55 -10.09
C THR A 18 14.26 4.08 -8.79
N ILE A 19 12.98 4.43 -8.83
CA ILE A 19 12.23 4.77 -7.62
C ILE A 19 11.71 3.46 -7.04
N ASN A 20 11.86 3.27 -5.74
CA ASN A 20 11.26 2.13 -5.06
C ASN A 20 10.03 2.58 -4.30
N TYR A 21 8.95 1.83 -4.44
CA TYR A 21 7.69 2.03 -3.74
C TYR A 21 7.42 0.89 -2.75
N LEU A 22 6.85 1.24 -1.61
CA LEU A 22 6.42 0.31 -0.57
C LEU A 22 5.03 0.71 -0.08
N ASP A 23 4.13 -0.26 0.02
CA ASP A 23 2.77 -0.08 0.56
C ASP A 23 2.45 -1.17 1.58
N PHE A 24 2.03 -0.75 2.78
CA PHE A 24 1.68 -1.65 3.86
C PHE A 24 0.55 -1.06 4.71
N GLU A 25 -0.19 -1.96 5.37
CA GLU A 25 -1.27 -1.62 6.28
C GLU A 25 -0.96 -2.14 7.68
N ILE A 26 -1.32 -1.35 8.70
CA ILE A 26 -1.38 -1.80 10.08
C ILE A 26 -2.85 -1.91 10.47
N TYR A 27 -3.29 -3.12 10.79
CA TYR A 27 -4.66 -3.41 11.24
C TYR A 27 -4.61 -4.42 12.38
N THR A 28 -5.38 -4.19 13.45
CA THR A 28 -5.45 -5.07 14.63
C THR A 28 -4.08 -5.55 15.14
N GLU A 29 -3.12 -4.63 15.25
CA GLU A 29 -1.73 -4.91 15.69
C GLU A 29 -0.95 -5.85 14.76
N GLN A 30 -1.41 -6.00 13.52
CA GLN A 30 -0.78 -6.78 12.47
C GLN A 30 -0.31 -5.86 11.35
N VAL A 31 0.88 -6.12 10.83
CA VAL A 31 1.39 -5.44 9.64
C VAL A 31 1.17 -6.34 8.43
N MET A 32 0.59 -5.82 7.37
CA MET A 32 0.28 -6.53 6.13
C MET A 32 1.00 -5.86 4.96
N ASN A 33 1.59 -6.67 4.07
CA ASN A 33 2.18 -6.15 2.83
C ASN A 33 1.09 -6.02 1.77
N LEU A 34 0.86 -4.79 1.29
CA LEU A 34 -0.18 -4.51 0.30
C LEU A 34 0.30 -4.71 -1.15
N LEU A 35 1.59 -4.95 -1.39
CA LEU A 35 2.12 -5.14 -2.75
C LEU A 35 2.19 -6.61 -3.18
N SER A 36 2.24 -7.55 -2.23
CA SER A 36 2.51 -8.96 -2.53
C SER A 36 1.43 -9.94 -2.05
N LYS A 37 0.36 -9.45 -1.42
CA LYS A 37 -0.65 -10.27 -0.71
C LYS A 37 -0.05 -11.27 0.29
N THR A 38 1.24 -11.17 0.61
CA THR A 38 1.83 -11.97 1.68
C THR A 38 1.13 -11.53 2.96
N GLY A 39 0.52 -12.47 3.66
CA GLY A 39 -0.26 -12.20 4.87
C GLY A 39 0.55 -11.54 5.99
N ARG A 40 0.17 -11.78 7.24
CA ARG A 40 0.76 -11.10 8.41
C ARG A 40 2.30 -11.14 8.38
N LEU A 41 2.90 -9.95 8.34
CA LEU A 41 4.35 -9.78 8.43
C LEU A 41 4.83 -10.02 9.86
N LYS A 42 5.98 -10.66 9.98
CA LYS A 42 6.61 -10.92 11.27
C LYS A 42 7.37 -9.67 11.74
N LEU A 43 7.03 -9.23 12.94
CA LEU A 43 7.77 -8.23 13.69
C LEU A 43 8.89 -8.91 14.47
N ARG A 44 10.08 -8.32 14.46
CA ARG A 44 11.22 -8.73 15.29
C ARG A 44 11.72 -7.53 16.08
N GLU A 45 12.01 -7.74 17.36
CA GLU A 45 12.77 -6.74 18.13
C GLU A 45 14.23 -6.75 17.69
N GLY A 46 14.73 -5.60 17.29
CA GLY A 46 16.15 -5.30 17.17
C GLY A 46 16.64 -4.54 18.40
N ALA A 47 17.96 -4.35 18.50
CA ALA A 47 18.60 -3.76 19.70
C ALA A 47 18.05 -2.38 20.14
N LYS A 48 17.45 -1.60 19.24
CA LYS A 48 16.88 -0.27 19.54
C LYS A 48 15.56 0.03 18.80
N ARG A 49 15.05 -0.90 17.99
CA ARG A 49 13.89 -0.67 17.12
C ARG A 49 13.20 -1.96 16.75
N VAL A 50 11.91 -1.89 16.45
CA VAL A 50 11.17 -3.00 15.83
C VAL A 50 11.49 -3.04 14.34
N ILE A 51 11.82 -4.23 13.85
CA ILE A 51 12.10 -4.52 12.44
C ILE A 51 10.93 -5.32 11.88
N VAL A 52 10.34 -4.81 10.79
CA VAL A 52 9.33 -5.53 10.00
C VAL A 52 10.07 -6.30 8.90
N THR A 53 9.88 -7.61 8.85
CA THR A 53 10.49 -8.46 7.81
C THR A 53 9.45 -8.87 6.76
N GLY A 54 9.88 -9.07 5.52
CA GLY A 54 8.98 -9.48 4.41
C GLY A 54 8.27 -8.33 3.69
N LEU A 55 8.72 -7.08 3.89
CA LEU A 55 8.31 -5.95 3.07
C LEU A 55 8.97 -6.06 1.68
N SER A 56 8.17 -5.94 0.63
CA SER A 56 8.63 -5.99 -0.76
C SER A 56 8.69 -4.58 -1.32
N LEU A 57 9.86 -4.18 -1.83
CA LEU A 57 10.03 -2.93 -2.57
C LEU A 57 9.72 -3.20 -4.04
N ALA A 58 8.79 -2.44 -4.61
CA ALA A 58 8.48 -2.47 -6.03
C ALA A 58 9.30 -1.38 -6.75
N PRO A 59 10.25 -1.74 -7.62
CA PRO A 59 10.94 -0.77 -8.45
C PRO A 59 9.97 -0.21 -9.49
N MET A 60 10.07 1.08 -9.75
CA MET A 60 9.25 1.80 -10.71
C MET A 60 10.02 2.96 -11.34
N CYS A 61 9.68 3.25 -12.59
CA CYS A 61 10.31 4.29 -13.41
C CYS A 61 9.31 5.34 -13.89
N SER A 62 8.00 5.14 -13.65
CA SER A 62 6.95 6.02 -14.14
C SER A 62 5.83 6.27 -13.13
N VAL A 63 5.13 7.39 -13.28
CA VAL A 63 3.93 7.72 -12.48
C VAL A 63 2.79 6.72 -12.74
N LYS A 64 2.72 6.16 -13.96
CA LYS A 64 1.71 5.16 -14.31
C LYS A 64 1.88 3.90 -13.45
N GLU A 65 3.11 3.41 -13.31
CA GLU A 65 3.42 2.27 -12.43
C GLU A 65 3.06 2.56 -10.97
N LEU A 66 3.24 3.80 -10.49
CA LEU A 66 2.80 4.19 -9.14
C LEU A 66 1.30 3.98 -8.96
N VAL A 67 0.52 4.47 -9.93
CA VAL A 67 -0.95 4.40 -9.88
C VAL A 67 -1.42 2.94 -9.95
N GLU A 68 -0.75 2.11 -10.75
CA GLU A 68 -1.02 0.66 -10.80
C GLU A 68 -0.70 -0.03 -9.46
N LEU A 69 0.44 0.27 -8.85
CA LEU A 69 0.82 -0.27 -7.54
C LEU A 69 -0.12 0.19 -6.41
N LEU A 70 -0.57 1.44 -6.46
CA LEU A 70 -1.59 1.97 -5.53
C LEU A 70 -2.94 1.27 -5.71
N THR A 71 -3.35 1.04 -6.96
CA THR A 71 -4.61 0.35 -7.27
C THR A 71 -4.55 -1.10 -6.78
N LEU A 72 -3.42 -1.77 -6.98
CA LEU A 72 -3.14 -3.10 -6.46
C LEU A 72 -3.24 -3.12 -4.92
N GLY A 73 -2.53 -2.22 -4.24
CA GLY A 73 -2.54 -2.13 -2.77
C GLY A 73 -3.94 -1.87 -2.20
N ASN A 74 -4.69 -0.96 -2.84
CA ASN A 74 -6.08 -0.68 -2.46
C ASN A 74 -7.01 -1.88 -2.62
N SER A 75 -6.77 -2.75 -3.61
CA SER A 75 -7.56 -3.97 -3.82
C SER A 75 -7.28 -5.06 -2.77
N ILE A 76 -6.10 -5.04 -2.14
CA ILE A 76 -5.64 -6.01 -1.14
C ILE A 76 -6.01 -5.57 0.27
N ARG A 77 -6.27 -4.27 0.43
CA ARG A 77 -6.60 -3.65 1.70
C ARG A 77 -7.78 -4.33 2.37
N SER A 78 -7.63 -4.62 3.67
CA SER A 78 -8.70 -5.26 4.44
C SER A 78 -9.88 -4.31 4.57
N GLN A 79 -10.98 -4.59 3.86
CA GLN A 79 -12.23 -3.88 4.02
C GLN A 79 -13.09 -4.63 5.02
N HIS A 80 -13.04 -4.24 6.29
CA HIS A 80 -14.17 -4.56 7.16
C HIS A 80 -15.37 -3.77 6.65
N PRO A 81 -16.55 -4.41 6.48
CA PRO A 81 -17.77 -3.68 6.22
C PRO A 81 -18.10 -2.85 7.46
N THR A 82 -17.57 -1.63 7.52
CA THR A 82 -18.09 -0.63 8.45
C THR A 82 -19.48 -0.29 7.91
N TYR A 83 -20.50 -0.45 8.76
CA TYR A 83 -21.93 -0.28 8.44
C TYR A 83 -22.26 1.02 7.64
N ILE A 84 -21.38 2.02 7.71
CA ILE A 84 -21.45 3.31 7.01
C ILE A 84 -21.33 3.18 5.48
N ASN A 85 -20.58 2.19 4.94
CA ASN A 85 -20.43 2.01 3.50
C ASN A 85 -21.58 1.21 2.86
N ALA A 86 -22.42 0.53 3.65
CA ALA A 86 -23.60 -0.19 3.16
C ALA A 86 -24.80 0.76 2.88
N ALA A 87 -24.74 2.01 3.34
CA ALA A 87 -25.81 2.99 3.16
C ALA A 87 -25.78 3.75 1.82
N ARG A 88 -24.82 3.47 0.93
CA ARG A 88 -24.70 4.15 -0.39
C ARG A 88 -25.12 3.27 -1.56
N SER A 89 -26.21 2.54 -1.39
CA SER A 89 -26.97 1.94 -2.50
C SER A 89 -28.47 1.97 -2.20
N ARG A 90 -29.01 3.19 -2.11
CA ARG A 90 -30.41 3.45 -2.45
C ARG A 90 -30.42 4.65 -3.38
N SER A 91 -30.27 4.40 -4.67
CA SER A 91 -30.83 5.28 -5.69
C SER A 91 -32.32 5.45 -5.34
N PRO A 92 -32.86 6.67 -5.21
CA PRO A 92 -34.31 6.81 -5.13
C PRO A 92 -34.90 6.25 -6.44
N PRO A 93 -36.01 5.49 -6.39
CA PRO A 93 -36.64 5.01 -7.61
C PRO A 93 -37.01 6.23 -8.45
N SER A 94 -36.59 6.23 -9.71
CA SER A 94 -37.05 7.19 -10.71
C SER A 94 -38.58 7.12 -10.75
N SER A 95 -39.24 8.16 -10.24
CA SER A 95 -40.67 8.35 -10.42
C SER A 95 -40.95 8.51 -11.90
N LYS A 96 -41.84 7.67 -12.42
CA LYS A 96 -42.58 7.94 -13.66
C LYS A 96 -43.38 9.24 -13.53
#